data_AF-A0A956UCE2-F1
#
_entry.id   AF-A0A956UCE2-F1
#
_cell.length_a   1.000
_cell.length_b   1.000
_cell.length_c   1.000
_cell.angle_alpha   90.00
_cell.angle_beta   90.00
_cell.angle_gamma   90.00
#
_symmetry.space_group_name_H-M   'P 1'
#
loop_
_entity.id
_entity.type
_entity.pdbx_description
1 polymer ?
#
loop_
_entity_poly.entity_id
_entity_poly.type
_entity_poly.pdbx_seq_one_letter_code
_entity_poly.pdbx_strand_id
1 'polypeptide(L)'
;MLILKKRKSDLNLFLVLILFLLSFFCLVAVRDSHAADCGRSSEVQQFVKEENFEEARKLLEKQLGKGNMSPEEESELLMDIAGCQFNIGQYYQAEKLVERAIKLGCSKSNRYCPVEKLYNYAECLYFQRRYEEAVEKYKEALDLLKETEVPKLRRKLYMSLASCHVSLEQYKNAGTFQEEAVRLDREIFGDEDINYGWGLLKLSDIYRKLKNKRSKQLFAKAIYIFRLSNRDRILTEYGISKEPTTEGDRALKARLDSYLFGNKVETDYSQVDSFLFEKRPDISPLSKEGTNHCSLWKNQYQAEEAPGLVWVDLNKPLKGIIIAVHGLGLHHGAYESFGRHIAKEGIMTIAFDVRGFGTYLESKGSERLDMKGCVEDLKQIVETISHDYPDRSIFLLGESMGGAIVLRLGAMAPKSITGIICSVPSGSRYEPAFTKVRVGLNYLKDKHDRLDISPYVVRHATSSKRLRRAWKTDRN
;
A
#
# COMPACT_ATOMS: atom_id res chain seq x y z
N MET A 1 12.70 -12.43 -25.06
CA MET A 1 11.42 -12.66 -25.76
C MET A 1 11.52 -13.96 -26.53
N LEU A 2 10.83 -15.02 -26.09
CA LEU A 2 10.75 -16.30 -26.80
C LEU A 2 9.28 -16.53 -27.09
N ILE A 3 8.84 -16.12 -28.28
CA ILE A 3 7.57 -16.53 -28.86
C ILE A 3 7.95 -17.37 -30.08
N LEU A 4 7.74 -18.68 -30.01
CA LEU A 4 7.83 -19.57 -31.16
C LEU A 4 6.43 -19.80 -31.73
N LYS A 5 6.02 -18.94 -32.66
CA LYS A 5 5.34 -19.39 -33.89
C LYS A 5 5.60 -18.39 -35.02
N LYS A 6 6.02 -18.96 -36.14
CA LYS A 6 6.79 -18.38 -37.23
C LYS A 6 5.90 -17.73 -38.30
N ARG A 7 6.02 -16.42 -38.54
CA ARG A 7 5.84 -15.75 -39.85
C ARG A 7 6.91 -14.67 -40.01
N LYS A 8 7.53 -14.62 -41.18
CA LYS A 8 8.93 -14.17 -41.38
C LYS A 8 9.06 -12.71 -41.90
N SER A 9 8.09 -11.83 -41.67
CA SER A 9 8.06 -10.49 -42.30
C SER A 9 7.98 -9.28 -41.36
N ASP A 10 7.78 -9.43 -40.04
CA ASP A 10 7.50 -8.26 -39.17
C ASP A 10 8.67 -7.85 -38.24
N LEU A 11 9.90 -8.28 -38.57
CA LEU A 11 11.06 -8.10 -37.68
C LEU A 11 11.53 -6.64 -37.55
N ASN A 12 11.19 -5.77 -38.51
CA ASN A 12 11.62 -4.36 -38.50
C ASN A 12 10.67 -3.44 -37.71
N LEU A 13 9.41 -3.84 -37.49
CA LEU A 13 8.45 -3.03 -36.72
C LEU A 13 8.60 -3.28 -35.20
N PHE A 14 9.01 -4.50 -34.82
CA PHE A 14 9.15 -4.92 -33.42
C PHE A 14 10.41 -4.33 -32.74
N LEU A 15 11.47 -4.04 -33.50
CA LEU A 15 12.69 -3.42 -32.97
C LEU A 15 12.52 -1.92 -32.71
N VAL A 16 11.61 -1.26 -33.45
CA VAL A 16 11.32 0.17 -33.30
C VAL A 16 10.43 0.44 -32.07
N LEU A 17 9.57 -0.51 -31.68
CA LEU A 17 8.75 -0.39 -30.46
C LEU A 17 9.55 -0.52 -29.16
N ILE A 18 10.60 -1.35 -29.14
CA ILE A 18 11.46 -1.55 -27.95
C ILE A 18 12.34 -0.32 -27.67
N LEU A 19 12.67 0.46 -28.71
CA LEU A 19 13.41 1.72 -28.56
C LEU A 19 12.53 2.92 -28.22
N PHE A 20 11.22 2.86 -28.48
CA PHE A 20 10.26 3.92 -28.12
C PHE A 20 9.79 3.86 -26.66
N LEU A 21 9.85 2.68 -26.02
CA LEU A 21 9.44 2.49 -24.62
C LEU A 21 10.46 3.03 -23.58
N LEU A 22 11.65 3.48 -24.02
CA LEU A 22 12.71 3.98 -23.13
C LEU A 22 12.83 5.51 -23.05
N SER A 23 11.99 6.28 -23.77
CA SER A 23 12.15 7.74 -23.90
C SER A 23 10.97 8.60 -23.44
N PHE A 24 10.04 8.08 -22.64
CA PHE A 24 8.89 8.88 -22.16
C PHE A 24 8.58 8.60 -20.68
N PHE A 25 9.46 9.09 -19.79
CA PHE A 25 9.17 9.27 -18.36
C PHE A 25 9.44 10.74 -18.00
N CYS A 26 8.43 11.59 -18.21
CA CYS A 26 8.37 12.96 -17.70
C CYS A 26 6.90 13.38 -17.62
N LEU A 27 6.30 13.41 -16.42
CA LEU A 27 5.68 14.60 -15.79
C LEU A 27 4.83 14.17 -14.56
N VAL A 28 5.25 14.67 -13.40
CA VAL A 28 4.50 15.22 -12.25
C VAL A 28 3.34 14.43 -11.62
N ALA A 29 3.51 14.16 -10.32
CA ALA A 29 2.55 14.55 -9.28
C ALA A 29 3.30 14.75 -7.94
N VAL A 30 3.53 16.02 -7.57
CA VAL A 30 3.87 16.39 -6.19
C VAL A 30 2.57 16.31 -5.40
N ARG A 31 2.49 15.43 -4.40
CA ARG A 31 1.32 15.33 -3.52
C ARG A 31 1.36 16.46 -2.48
N ASP A 32 0.27 17.20 -2.42
CA ASP A 32 0.03 18.23 -1.41
C ASP A 32 -0.32 17.59 -0.06
N SER A 33 0.70 17.39 0.78
CA SER A 33 0.46 17.19 2.21
C SER A 33 0.01 18.53 2.82
N HIS A 34 -1.25 18.61 3.24
CA HIS A 34 -1.79 19.73 4.02
C HIS A 34 -1.07 19.78 5.39
N ALA A 35 0.05 20.49 5.45
CA ALA A 35 0.73 20.81 6.70
C ALA A 35 -0.03 21.96 7.37
N ALA A 36 -0.78 21.64 8.44
CA ALA A 36 -1.29 22.66 9.35
C ALA A 36 -0.11 23.33 10.09
N ASP A 37 -0.13 24.66 10.15
CA ASP A 37 0.88 25.49 10.81
C ASP A 37 0.95 25.15 12.30
N CYS A 38 2.10 24.60 12.73
CA CYS A 38 2.26 23.93 14.01
C CYS A 38 3.21 24.64 14.98
N GLY A 39 3.48 25.93 14.76
CA GLY A 39 4.41 26.70 15.61
C GLY A 39 5.88 26.22 15.53
N ARG A 40 6.16 25.22 14.68
CA ARG A 40 7.51 24.77 14.33
C ARG A 40 8.12 25.74 13.34
N SER A 41 9.45 25.89 13.34
CA SER A 41 10.11 26.71 12.32
C SER A 41 9.73 26.21 10.92
N SER A 42 9.54 27.15 10.00
CA SER A 42 9.23 26.87 8.59
C SER A 42 10.25 25.91 7.97
N GLU A 43 11.51 25.97 8.42
CA GLU A 43 12.61 25.09 8.00
C GLU A 43 12.37 23.62 8.36
N VAL A 44 11.93 23.32 9.59
CA VAL A 44 11.63 21.93 10.00
C VAL A 44 10.47 21.38 9.19
N GLN A 45 9.42 22.19 8.98
CA GLN A 45 8.26 21.79 8.19
C GLN A 45 8.65 21.50 6.72
N GLN A 46 9.55 22.31 6.15
CA GLN A 46 10.07 22.10 4.80
C GLN A 46 10.87 20.79 4.70
N PHE A 47 11.81 20.54 5.61
CA PHE A 47 12.58 19.30 5.59
C PHE A 47 11.70 18.07 5.74
N VAL A 48 10.66 18.13 6.55
CA VAL A 48 9.69 17.04 6.71
C VAL A 48 8.90 16.81 5.42
N LYS A 49 8.48 17.88 4.74
CA LYS A 49 7.80 17.80 3.43
C LYS A 49 8.69 17.19 2.36
N GLU A 50 10.00 17.44 2.43
CA GLU A 50 11.02 16.87 1.52
C GLU A 50 11.51 15.47 1.96
N GLU A 51 10.90 14.87 3.00
CA GLU A 51 11.34 13.63 3.65
C GLU A 51 12.80 13.63 4.14
N ASN A 52 13.38 14.82 4.36
CA ASN A 52 14.72 15.00 4.89
C ASN A 52 14.71 15.05 6.43
N PHE A 53 14.33 13.92 7.03
CA PHE A 53 14.20 13.79 8.49
C PHE A 53 15.54 13.97 9.24
N GLU A 54 16.67 13.80 8.56
CA GLU A 54 17.99 13.94 9.18
C GLU A 54 18.34 15.39 9.48
N GLU A 55 18.08 16.29 8.53
CA GLU A 55 18.29 17.72 8.74
C GLU A 55 17.24 18.31 9.69
N ALA A 56 15.98 17.85 9.59
CA ALA A 56 14.94 18.20 10.57
C ALA A 56 15.37 17.82 12.00
N ARG A 57 15.87 16.59 12.20
CA ARG A 57 16.38 16.11 13.50
C ARG A 57 17.50 16.99 14.05
N LYS A 58 18.50 17.33 13.23
CA LYS A 58 19.63 18.19 13.67
C LYS A 58 19.17 19.56 14.14
N LEU A 59 18.21 20.18 13.46
CA LEU A 59 17.65 21.46 13.88
C LEU A 59 16.92 21.35 15.22
N LEU A 60 16.11 20.31 15.40
CA LEU A 60 15.38 20.06 16.64
C LEU A 60 16.33 19.75 17.81
N GLU A 61 17.41 18.98 17.58
CA GLU A 61 18.44 18.72 18.60
C GLU A 61 19.20 19.99 19.01
N LYS A 62 19.48 20.88 18.05
CA LYS A 62 20.07 22.19 18.33
C LYS A 62 19.14 23.05 19.17
N GLN A 63 17.83 22.97 18.95
CA GLN A 63 16.84 23.66 19.78
C GLN A 63 16.81 23.08 21.20
N LEU A 64 16.83 21.76 21.34
CA LEU A 64 16.86 21.06 22.63
C LEU A 64 18.08 21.47 23.45
N GLY A 65 19.25 21.62 22.81
CA GLY A 65 20.50 22.02 23.45
C GLY A 65 20.52 23.45 24.01
N LYS A 66 19.55 24.31 23.68
CA LYS A 66 19.48 25.69 24.21
C LYS A 66 18.98 25.76 25.66
N GLY A 67 18.34 24.72 26.18
CA GLY A 67 18.01 24.55 27.61
C GLY A 67 16.97 25.51 28.21
N ASN A 68 16.33 26.37 27.41
CA ASN A 68 15.35 27.35 27.87
C ASN A 68 13.90 26.89 27.57
N MET A 69 13.48 25.75 28.12
CA MET A 69 12.17 25.15 27.84
C MET A 69 11.53 24.60 29.12
N SER A 70 10.20 24.61 29.21
CA SER A 70 9.47 23.90 30.27
C SER A 70 9.57 22.38 30.08
N PRO A 71 9.32 21.55 31.12
CA PRO A 71 9.26 20.10 30.97
C PRO A 71 8.29 19.64 29.86
N GLU A 72 7.16 20.30 29.71
CA GLU A 72 6.17 20.00 28.66
C GLU A 72 6.70 20.37 27.27
N GLU A 73 7.33 21.54 27.11
CA GLU A 73 7.94 21.94 25.83
C GLU A 73 9.10 21.02 25.43
N GLU A 74 9.94 20.65 26.40
CA GLU A 74 11.00 19.66 26.21
C GLU A 74 10.39 18.30 25.79
N SER A 75 9.30 17.89 26.43
CA SER A 75 8.63 16.65 26.09
C SER A 75 8.10 16.63 24.65
N GLU A 76 7.46 17.70 24.18
CA GLU A 76 6.94 17.76 22.81
C GLU A 76 8.10 17.80 21.79
N LEU A 77 9.17 18.52 22.10
CA LEU A 77 10.37 18.54 21.24
C LEU A 77 11.03 17.16 21.15
N LEU A 78 11.09 16.40 22.25
CA LEU A 78 11.58 15.03 22.24
C LEU A 78 10.71 14.11 21.39
N MET A 79 9.38 14.29 21.40
CA MET A 79 8.47 13.54 20.53
C MET A 79 8.70 13.82 19.05
N ASP A 80 9.06 15.06 18.70
CA ASP A 80 9.38 15.46 17.33
C ASP A 80 10.72 14.86 16.86
N ILE A 81 11.75 14.92 17.70
CA ILE A 81 13.06 14.28 17.43
C ILE A 81 12.88 12.76 17.28
N ALA A 82 12.08 12.15 18.16
CA ALA A 82 11.75 10.73 18.10
C ALA A 82 11.01 10.37 16.80
N GLY A 83 10.05 11.20 16.37
CA GLY A 83 9.37 11.04 15.10
C GLY A 83 10.34 11.07 13.92
N CYS A 84 11.29 12.00 13.91
CA CYS A 84 12.35 12.02 12.90
C CYS A 84 13.17 10.72 12.93
N GLN A 85 13.69 10.32 14.10
CA GLN A 85 14.47 9.08 14.25
C GLN A 85 13.72 7.84 13.80
N PHE A 86 12.43 7.76 14.13
CA PHE A 86 11.55 6.68 13.70
C PHE A 86 11.48 6.60 12.17
N ASN A 87 11.29 7.73 11.47
CA ASN A 87 11.26 7.77 10.01
C ASN A 87 12.60 7.40 9.35
N ILE A 88 13.71 7.62 10.06
CA ILE A 88 15.06 7.23 9.63
C ILE A 88 15.32 5.73 9.86
N GLY A 89 14.45 5.04 10.59
CA GLY A 89 14.59 3.62 10.96
C GLY A 89 15.37 3.40 12.26
N GLN A 90 15.65 4.46 13.02
CA GLN A 90 16.35 4.43 14.30
C GLN A 90 15.36 4.19 15.46
N TYR A 91 14.65 3.05 15.42
CA TYR A 91 13.53 2.77 16.32
C TYR A 91 13.92 2.68 17.80
N TYR A 92 15.11 2.15 18.11
CA TYR A 92 15.59 2.05 19.49
C TYR A 92 15.91 3.43 20.08
N GLN A 93 16.54 4.31 19.30
CA GLN A 93 16.80 5.69 19.72
C GLN A 93 15.48 6.44 19.91
N ALA A 94 14.53 6.28 18.98
CA ALA A 94 13.20 6.87 19.08
C ALA A 94 12.47 6.39 20.35
N GLU A 95 12.49 5.09 20.67
CA GLU A 95 11.92 4.54 21.91
C GLU A 95 12.49 5.25 23.15
N LYS A 96 13.81 5.45 23.22
CA LYS A 96 14.45 6.10 24.37
C LYS A 96 14.04 7.57 24.52
N LEU A 97 13.86 8.27 23.42
CA LEU A 97 13.35 9.64 23.42
C LEU A 97 11.88 9.70 23.85
N VAL A 98 11.03 8.80 23.36
CA VAL A 98 9.62 8.71 23.79
C VAL A 98 9.53 8.35 25.28
N GLU A 99 10.37 7.44 25.77
CA GLU A 99 10.45 7.08 27.19
C GLU A 99 10.76 8.30 28.07
N ARG A 100 11.70 9.15 27.63
CA ARG A 100 12.04 10.41 28.32
C ARG A 100 10.89 11.41 28.24
N ALA A 101 10.26 11.56 27.08
CA ALA A 101 9.11 12.45 26.89
C ALA A 101 7.95 12.06 27.83
N ILE A 102 7.63 10.77 27.95
CA ILE A 102 6.58 10.31 28.88
C ILE A 102 6.90 10.70 30.34
N LYS A 103 8.16 10.59 30.77
CA LYS A 103 8.59 10.97 32.14
C LYS A 103 8.46 12.46 32.42
N LEU A 104 8.62 13.30 31.40
CA LEU A 104 8.44 14.75 31.50
C LEU A 104 6.97 15.18 31.51
N GLY A 105 6.04 14.27 31.18
CA GLY A 105 4.60 14.49 31.27
C GLY A 105 3.99 15.02 29.97
N CYS A 106 2.78 15.55 30.07
CA CYS A 106 2.00 16.04 28.95
C CYS A 106 1.49 17.44 29.23
N SER A 107 1.35 18.24 28.16
CA SER A 107 0.64 19.51 28.25
C SER A 107 -0.79 19.29 28.74
N LYS A 108 -1.21 20.03 29.77
CA LYS A 108 -2.57 19.98 30.32
C LYS A 108 -3.64 20.36 29.30
N SER A 109 -3.26 21.05 28.23
CA SER A 109 -4.16 21.46 27.15
C SER A 109 -4.54 20.33 26.19
N ASN A 110 -3.69 19.30 26.04
CA ASN A 110 -3.95 18.15 25.17
C ASN A 110 -4.23 16.91 26.01
N ARG A 111 -5.51 16.62 26.25
CA ARG A 111 -5.93 15.44 27.02
C ARG A 111 -5.57 14.09 26.38
N TYR A 112 -5.28 14.07 25.08
CA TYR A 112 -4.91 12.85 24.34
C TYR A 112 -3.39 12.65 24.22
N CYS A 113 -2.59 13.63 24.66
CA CYS A 113 -1.13 13.53 24.67
C CYS A 113 -0.62 12.22 25.30
N PRO A 114 -1.14 11.73 26.44
CA PRO A 114 -0.69 10.46 27.01
C PRO A 114 -0.94 9.27 26.08
N VAL A 115 -2.08 9.26 25.39
CA VAL A 115 -2.47 8.23 24.41
C VAL A 115 -1.52 8.25 23.22
N GLU A 116 -1.23 9.43 22.67
CA GLU A 116 -0.34 9.60 21.51
C GLU A 116 1.11 9.19 21.85
N LYS A 117 1.60 9.50 23.05
CA LYS A 117 2.94 9.10 23.50
C LYS A 117 3.05 7.58 23.68
N LEU A 118 2.08 6.95 24.35
CA LEU A 118 2.04 5.49 24.52
C LEU A 118 1.91 4.77 23.18
N TYR A 119 1.09 5.31 22.29
CA TYR A 119 0.94 4.80 20.94
C TYR A 119 2.26 4.82 20.16
N ASN A 120 2.96 5.95 20.14
CA ASN A 120 4.24 6.10 19.45
C ASN A 120 5.35 5.25 20.10
N TYR A 121 5.32 5.07 21.43
CA TYR A 121 6.19 4.13 22.12
C TYR A 121 5.96 2.70 21.59
N ALA A 122 4.70 2.29 21.50
CA ALA A 122 4.31 0.99 20.99
C ALA A 122 4.68 0.79 19.51
N GLU A 123 4.61 1.84 18.68
CA GLU A 123 5.13 1.80 17.31
C GLU A 123 6.63 1.48 17.31
N CYS A 124 7.43 2.14 18.15
CA CYS A 124 8.86 1.87 18.25
C CYS A 124 9.13 0.40 18.64
N LEU A 125 8.35 -0.16 19.57
CA LEU A 125 8.45 -1.57 19.95
C LEU A 125 8.03 -2.52 18.81
N TYR A 126 6.95 -2.20 18.10
CA TYR A 126 6.43 -2.98 16.98
C TYR A 126 7.48 -3.16 15.88
N PHE A 127 8.10 -2.06 15.44
CA PHE A 127 9.13 -2.10 14.39
C PHE A 127 10.43 -2.77 14.85
N GLN A 128 10.68 -2.83 16.17
CA GLN A 128 11.73 -3.65 16.78
C GLN A 128 11.34 -5.13 16.96
N ARG A 129 10.12 -5.52 16.58
CA ARG A 129 9.56 -6.87 16.71
C ARG A 129 9.31 -7.33 18.15
N ARG A 130 9.23 -6.39 19.09
CA ARG A 130 8.86 -6.61 20.49
C ARG A 130 7.34 -6.54 20.63
N TYR A 131 6.65 -7.51 20.04
CA TYR A 131 5.20 -7.44 19.81
C TYR A 131 4.38 -7.54 21.10
N GLU A 132 4.80 -8.36 22.05
CA GLU A 132 4.14 -8.50 23.35
C GLU A 132 4.16 -7.19 24.13
N GLU A 133 5.32 -6.56 24.22
CA GLU A 133 5.49 -5.25 24.88
C GLU A 133 4.70 -4.16 24.13
N ALA A 134 4.66 -4.21 22.79
CA ALA A 134 3.86 -3.30 21.99
C ALA A 134 2.35 -3.45 22.30
N VAL A 135 1.86 -4.70 22.45
CA VAL A 135 0.47 -4.98 22.83
C VAL A 135 0.14 -4.37 24.19
N GLU A 136 1.03 -4.48 25.18
CA GLU A 136 0.84 -3.86 26.49
C GLU A 136 0.66 -2.34 26.36
N LYS A 137 1.56 -1.67 25.63
CA LYS A 137 1.52 -0.21 25.46
C LYS A 137 0.33 0.27 24.63
N TYR A 138 -0.09 -0.47 23.59
CA TYR A 138 -1.32 -0.13 22.88
C TYR A 138 -2.57 -0.32 23.74
N LYS A 139 -2.61 -1.33 24.63
CA LYS A 139 -3.72 -1.51 25.56
C LYS A 139 -3.76 -0.40 26.62
N GLU A 140 -2.62 -0.05 27.20
CA GLU A 140 -2.52 1.10 28.11
C GLU A 140 -3.05 2.38 27.43
N ALA A 141 -2.68 2.63 26.17
CA ALA A 141 -3.20 3.76 25.40
C ALA A 141 -4.72 3.67 25.16
N LEU A 142 -5.24 2.48 24.87
CA LEU A 142 -6.66 2.24 24.62
C LEU A 142 -7.51 2.45 25.88
N ASP A 143 -7.03 2.01 27.04
CA ASP A 143 -7.73 2.12 28.33
C ASP A 143 -7.91 3.58 28.79
N LEU A 144 -7.08 4.49 28.27
CA LEU A 144 -7.20 5.93 28.51
C LEU A 144 -8.30 6.61 27.66
N LEU A 145 -8.83 5.92 26.64
CA LEU A 145 -9.90 6.44 25.79
C LEU A 145 -11.27 5.98 26.28
N LYS A 146 -12.22 6.92 26.45
CA LYS A 146 -13.63 6.55 26.67
C LYS A 146 -14.24 6.01 25.37
N GLU A 147 -15.21 5.11 25.47
CA GLU A 147 -15.84 4.43 24.32
C GLU A 147 -16.47 5.34 23.26
N THR A 148 -16.78 6.59 23.56
CA THR A 148 -17.33 7.53 22.56
C THR A 148 -16.30 8.54 22.03
N GLU A 149 -15.07 8.53 22.56
CA GLU A 149 -14.06 9.54 22.27
C GLU A 149 -13.06 9.09 21.18
N VAL A 150 -12.76 9.99 20.25
CA VAL A 150 -11.72 9.92 19.20
C VAL A 150 -11.70 8.63 18.35
N PRO A 151 -12.72 8.42 17.49
CA PRO A 151 -12.86 7.21 16.67
C PRO A 151 -11.62 6.90 15.81
N LYS A 152 -10.98 7.94 15.25
CA LYS A 152 -9.77 7.79 14.41
C LYS A 152 -8.58 7.25 15.21
N LEU A 153 -8.36 7.72 16.43
CA LEU A 153 -7.26 7.25 17.27
C LEU A 153 -7.52 5.83 17.78
N ARG A 154 -8.77 5.54 18.18
CA ARG A 154 -9.15 4.18 18.56
C ARG A 154 -8.98 3.18 17.43
N ARG A 155 -9.41 3.56 16.22
CA ARG A 155 -9.19 2.75 15.01
C ARG A 155 -7.72 2.42 14.83
N LYS A 156 -6.81 3.40 14.94
CA LYS A 156 -5.35 3.17 14.84
C LYS A 156 -4.84 2.17 15.87
N LEU A 157 -5.33 2.26 17.12
CA LEU A 157 -4.99 1.34 18.20
C LEU A 157 -5.45 -0.08 17.89
N TYR A 158 -6.70 -0.26 17.46
CA TYR A 158 -7.23 -1.58 17.09
C TYR A 158 -6.49 -2.20 15.90
N MET A 159 -6.20 -1.44 14.85
CA MET A 159 -5.40 -1.90 13.71
C MET A 159 -3.99 -2.36 14.17
N SER A 160 -3.38 -1.61 15.09
CA SER A 160 -2.04 -1.91 15.59
C SER A 160 -2.03 -3.15 16.49
N LEU A 161 -3.00 -3.27 17.39
CA LEU A 161 -3.20 -4.47 18.22
C LEU A 161 -3.45 -5.71 17.36
N ALA A 162 -4.33 -5.61 16.36
CA ALA A 162 -4.57 -6.70 15.41
C ALA A 162 -3.28 -7.12 14.71
N SER A 163 -2.48 -6.16 14.25
CA SER A 163 -1.19 -6.42 13.57
C SER A 163 -0.15 -7.08 14.47
N CYS A 164 -0.06 -6.68 15.75
CA CYS A 164 0.76 -7.38 16.74
C CYS A 164 0.31 -8.83 16.91
N HIS A 165 -0.99 -9.05 17.12
CA HIS A 165 -1.53 -10.41 17.30
C HIS A 165 -1.37 -11.29 16.06
N VAL A 166 -1.46 -10.75 14.84
CA VAL A 166 -1.09 -11.46 13.61
C VAL A 166 0.39 -11.87 13.65
N SER A 167 1.28 -10.96 14.04
CA SER A 167 2.72 -11.22 14.12
C SER A 167 3.08 -12.27 15.18
N LEU A 168 2.25 -12.40 16.21
CA LEU A 168 2.31 -13.41 17.27
C LEU A 168 1.56 -14.70 16.93
N GLU A 169 0.99 -14.81 15.73
CA GLU A 169 0.14 -15.94 15.29
C GLU A 169 -1.10 -16.18 16.16
N GLN A 170 -1.52 -15.16 16.92
CA GLN A 170 -2.70 -15.17 17.79
C GLN A 170 -3.95 -14.72 17.02
N TYR A 171 -4.31 -15.47 15.97
CA TYR A 171 -5.34 -15.07 15.01
C TYR A 171 -6.72 -14.82 15.61
N LYS A 172 -7.07 -15.49 16.72
CA LYS A 172 -8.35 -15.25 17.42
C LYS A 172 -8.40 -13.84 18.00
N ASN A 173 -7.36 -13.42 18.72
CA ASN A 173 -7.25 -12.08 19.28
C ASN A 173 -7.13 -11.03 18.16
N ALA A 174 -6.35 -11.33 17.13
CA ALA A 174 -6.25 -10.47 15.95
C ALA A 174 -7.61 -10.22 15.30
N GLY A 175 -8.44 -11.26 15.18
CA GLY A 175 -9.79 -11.17 14.63
C GLY A 175 -10.66 -10.21 15.43
N THR A 176 -10.68 -10.34 16.76
CA THR A 176 -11.47 -9.45 17.63
C THR A 176 -11.10 -7.98 17.46
N PHE A 177 -9.81 -7.63 17.44
CA PHE A 177 -9.39 -6.24 17.23
C PHE A 177 -9.63 -5.76 15.79
N GLN A 178 -9.43 -6.63 14.80
CA GLN A 178 -9.65 -6.27 13.40
C GLN A 178 -11.14 -6.04 13.09
N GLU A 179 -12.05 -6.80 13.70
CA GLU A 179 -13.49 -6.57 13.57
C GLU A 179 -13.89 -5.16 14.04
N GLU A 180 -13.37 -4.73 15.19
CA GLU A 180 -13.62 -3.37 15.69
C GLU A 180 -12.95 -2.28 14.83
N ALA A 181 -11.75 -2.54 14.30
CA ALA A 181 -11.11 -1.62 13.35
C ALA A 181 -11.95 -1.45 12.06
N VAL A 182 -12.45 -2.55 11.49
CA VAL A 182 -13.28 -2.56 10.28
C VAL A 182 -14.62 -1.86 10.51
N ARG A 183 -15.22 -2.04 11.69
CA ARG A 183 -16.43 -1.32 12.08
C ARG A 183 -16.19 0.19 12.05
N LEU A 184 -15.10 0.64 12.68
CA LEU A 184 -14.71 2.05 12.70
C LEU A 184 -14.31 2.57 11.31
N ASP A 185 -13.69 1.75 10.44
CA ASP A 185 -13.45 2.12 9.04
C ASP A 185 -14.76 2.52 8.35
N ARG A 186 -15.80 1.68 8.45
CA ARG A 186 -17.11 1.96 7.85
C ARG A 186 -17.75 3.21 8.43
N GLU A 187 -17.70 3.39 9.74
CA GLU A 187 -18.32 4.55 10.42
C GLU A 187 -17.62 5.87 10.10
N ILE A 188 -16.29 5.85 9.98
CA ILE A 188 -15.49 7.06 9.73
C ILE A 188 -15.54 7.47 8.25
N PHE A 189 -15.48 6.50 7.34
CA PHE A 189 -15.27 6.77 5.92
C PHE A 189 -16.45 6.39 5.01
N GLY A 190 -17.28 5.43 5.41
CA GLY A 190 -18.37 4.86 4.60
C GLY A 190 -18.09 3.41 4.17
N ASP A 191 -19.12 2.74 3.66
CA ASP A 191 -19.10 1.33 3.27
C ASP A 191 -18.55 1.05 1.86
N GLU A 192 -18.34 2.10 1.07
CA GLU A 192 -17.67 2.07 -0.22
C GLU A 192 -16.25 2.67 -0.18
N ASP A 193 -15.78 3.11 0.98
CA ASP A 193 -14.46 3.74 1.10
C ASP A 193 -13.32 2.71 1.07
N ILE A 194 -12.20 3.13 0.49
CA ILE A 194 -11.02 2.30 0.31
C ILE A 194 -10.40 1.81 1.62
N ASN A 195 -10.48 2.61 2.69
CA ASN A 195 -9.99 2.24 4.02
C ASN A 195 -10.77 1.06 4.58
N TYR A 196 -12.09 1.08 4.40
CA TYR A 196 -12.95 -0.03 4.75
C TYR A 196 -12.67 -1.27 3.89
N GLY A 197 -12.41 -1.10 2.59
CA GLY A 197 -11.93 -2.17 1.71
C GLY A 197 -10.63 -2.84 2.21
N TRP A 198 -9.64 -2.04 2.61
CA TRP A 198 -8.39 -2.55 3.21
C TRP A 198 -8.60 -3.25 4.55
N GLY A 199 -9.48 -2.71 5.40
CA GLY A 199 -9.87 -3.34 6.66
C GLY A 199 -10.48 -4.73 6.43
N LEU A 200 -11.40 -4.84 5.48
CA LEU A 200 -12.04 -6.11 5.10
C LEU A 200 -11.03 -7.11 4.52
N LEU A 201 -10.09 -6.65 3.68
CA LEU A 201 -9.04 -7.51 3.15
C LEU A 201 -8.20 -8.13 4.28
N LYS A 202 -7.77 -7.32 5.26
CA LYS A 202 -7.04 -7.82 6.43
C LYS A 202 -7.87 -8.78 7.28
N LEU A 203 -9.14 -8.47 7.52
CA LEU A 203 -10.03 -9.37 8.27
C LEU A 203 -10.22 -10.69 7.52
N SER A 204 -10.35 -10.64 6.19
CA SER A 204 -10.46 -11.83 5.36
C SER A 204 -9.23 -12.75 5.48
N ASP A 205 -8.03 -12.17 5.55
CA ASP A 205 -6.77 -12.90 5.72
C ASP A 205 -6.69 -13.57 7.11
N ILE A 206 -7.08 -12.87 8.17
CA ILE A 206 -7.17 -13.41 9.53
C ILE A 206 -8.19 -14.55 9.58
N TYR A 207 -9.37 -14.35 9.00
CA TYR A 207 -10.43 -15.34 8.93
C TYR A 207 -10.02 -16.57 8.13
N ARG A 208 -9.21 -16.41 7.07
CA ARG A 208 -8.63 -17.53 6.31
C ARG A 208 -7.74 -18.38 7.21
N LYS A 209 -6.90 -17.77 8.05
CA LYS A 209 -6.05 -18.48 9.02
C LYS A 209 -6.87 -19.20 10.08
N LEU A 210 -8.00 -18.63 10.47
CA LEU A 210 -8.99 -19.25 11.37
C LEU A 210 -9.90 -20.29 10.68
N LYS A 211 -9.76 -20.52 9.37
CA LYS A 211 -10.66 -21.37 8.56
C LYS A 211 -12.14 -20.94 8.67
N ASN A 212 -12.39 -19.66 8.90
CA ASN A 212 -13.73 -19.09 8.96
C ASN A 212 -14.29 -18.95 7.53
N LYS A 213 -15.49 -19.49 7.30
CA LYS A 213 -16.17 -19.50 5.99
C LYS A 213 -16.44 -18.09 5.45
N ARG A 214 -16.61 -17.10 6.33
CA ARG A 214 -16.85 -15.69 5.96
C ARG A 214 -15.67 -15.04 5.23
N SER A 215 -14.45 -15.60 5.34
CA SER A 215 -13.23 -15.09 4.70
C SER A 215 -13.44 -14.79 3.21
N LYS A 216 -14.05 -15.70 2.45
CA LYS A 216 -14.26 -15.53 1.00
C LYS A 216 -15.19 -14.37 0.67
N GLN A 217 -16.26 -14.20 1.45
CA GLN A 217 -17.24 -13.12 1.23
C GLN A 217 -16.64 -11.76 1.57
N LEU A 218 -15.86 -11.66 2.67
CA LEU A 218 -15.14 -10.45 3.04
C LEU A 218 -14.09 -10.06 1.99
N PHE A 219 -13.34 -11.03 1.48
CA PHE A 219 -12.40 -10.81 0.38
C PHE A 219 -13.13 -10.27 -0.87
N ALA A 220 -14.24 -10.90 -1.27
CA ALA A 220 -15.02 -10.44 -2.41
C ALA A 220 -15.55 -9.01 -2.23
N LYS A 221 -16.05 -8.65 -1.03
CA LYS A 221 -16.47 -7.27 -0.72
C LYS A 221 -15.31 -6.28 -0.78
N ALA A 222 -14.12 -6.65 -0.28
CA ALA A 222 -12.93 -5.80 -0.40
C ALA A 222 -12.55 -5.55 -1.86
N ILE A 223 -12.55 -6.59 -2.71
CA ILE A 223 -12.28 -6.45 -4.15
C ILE A 223 -13.34 -5.57 -4.84
N TYR A 224 -14.61 -5.72 -4.47
CA TYR A 224 -15.69 -4.87 -4.97
C TYR A 224 -15.42 -3.38 -4.67
N ILE A 225 -15.06 -3.05 -3.43
CA ILE A 225 -14.70 -1.69 -3.03
C ILE A 225 -13.49 -1.16 -3.82
N PHE A 226 -12.45 -1.97 -4.03
CA PHE A 226 -11.31 -1.57 -4.85
C PHE A 226 -11.67 -1.34 -6.34
N ARG A 227 -12.67 -2.07 -6.86
CA ARG A 227 -13.24 -1.80 -8.19
C ARG A 227 -14.01 -0.47 -8.21
N LEU A 228 -14.76 -0.13 -7.16
CA LEU A 228 -15.42 1.19 -7.03
C LEU A 228 -14.40 2.33 -7.01
N SER A 229 -13.30 2.18 -6.27
CA SER A 229 -12.21 3.17 -6.27
C SER A 229 -11.61 3.37 -7.66
N ASN A 230 -11.39 2.29 -8.43
CA ASN A 230 -10.94 2.38 -9.82
C ASN A 230 -11.98 3.05 -10.73
N ARG A 231 -13.27 2.77 -10.53
CA ARG A 231 -14.35 3.43 -11.27
C ARG A 231 -14.28 4.93 -11.08
N ASP A 232 -14.23 5.39 -9.83
CA ASP A 232 -14.24 6.80 -9.48
C ASP A 232 -13.02 7.53 -10.04
N ARG A 233 -11.84 6.92 -9.97
CA ARG A 233 -10.62 7.44 -10.63
C ARG A 233 -10.81 7.57 -12.14
N ILE A 234 -11.27 6.50 -12.82
CA ILE A 234 -11.43 6.51 -14.28
C ILE A 234 -12.50 7.52 -14.71
N LEU A 235 -13.62 7.63 -14.02
CA LEU A 235 -14.63 8.66 -14.31
C LEU A 235 -14.02 10.07 -14.21
N THR A 236 -13.21 10.32 -13.17
CA THR A 236 -12.52 11.60 -12.98
C THR A 236 -11.57 11.88 -14.14
N GLU A 237 -10.81 10.89 -14.62
CA GLU A 237 -9.93 11.03 -15.79
C GLU A 237 -10.68 11.38 -17.09
N TYR A 238 -11.93 10.95 -17.21
CA TYR A 238 -12.82 11.29 -18.33
C TYR A 238 -13.61 12.59 -18.11
N GLY A 239 -13.48 13.25 -16.96
CA GLY A 239 -14.26 14.42 -16.60
C GLY A 239 -15.74 14.12 -16.35
N ILE A 240 -16.09 12.89 -16.00
CA ILE A 240 -17.46 12.43 -15.77
C ILE A 240 -17.76 12.43 -14.26
N SER A 241 -18.89 13.01 -13.85
CA SER A 241 -19.35 12.94 -12.45
C SER A 241 -19.80 11.53 -12.06
N LYS A 242 -19.77 11.22 -10.76
CA LYS A 242 -20.29 9.93 -10.24
C LYS A 242 -21.77 9.71 -10.60
N GLU A 243 -22.54 10.79 -10.62
CA GLU A 243 -23.93 10.84 -11.05
C GLU A 243 -24.03 11.66 -12.34
N PRO A 244 -23.76 11.06 -13.51
CA PRO A 244 -23.79 11.76 -14.78
C PRO A 244 -25.21 12.13 -15.20
N THR A 245 -25.38 13.37 -15.66
CA THR A 245 -26.69 13.89 -16.10
C THR A 245 -26.92 13.74 -17.60
N THR A 246 -25.85 13.73 -18.40
CA THR A 246 -25.94 13.58 -19.87
C THR A 246 -26.11 12.11 -20.27
N GLU A 247 -26.77 11.87 -21.40
CA GLU A 247 -26.94 10.51 -21.93
C GLU A 247 -25.60 9.87 -22.31
N GLY A 248 -24.69 10.63 -22.92
CA GLY A 248 -23.35 10.15 -23.29
C GLY A 248 -22.54 9.71 -22.07
N ASP A 249 -22.51 10.51 -21.01
CA ASP A 249 -21.77 10.19 -19.80
C ASP A 249 -22.39 9.00 -19.05
N ARG A 250 -23.73 8.89 -19.03
CA ARG A 250 -24.41 7.71 -18.50
C ARG A 250 -24.04 6.44 -19.27
N ALA A 251 -23.95 6.51 -20.59
CA ALA A 251 -23.54 5.38 -21.41
C ALA A 251 -22.06 4.99 -21.18
N LEU A 252 -21.16 5.96 -21.04
CA LEU A 252 -19.75 5.72 -20.71
C LEU A 252 -19.58 5.14 -19.32
N LYS A 253 -20.30 5.65 -18.31
CA LYS A 253 -20.31 5.09 -16.96
C LYS A 253 -20.84 3.66 -16.96
N ALA A 254 -21.95 3.37 -17.64
CA ALA A 254 -22.49 2.02 -17.74
C ALA A 254 -21.52 1.04 -18.42
N ARG A 255 -20.78 1.51 -19.44
CA ARG A 255 -19.71 0.74 -20.08
C ARG A 255 -18.55 0.48 -19.13
N LEU A 256 -18.12 1.49 -18.36
CA LEU A 256 -17.08 1.33 -17.34
C LEU A 256 -17.52 0.33 -16.26
N ASP A 257 -18.75 0.42 -15.78
CA ASP A 257 -19.31 -0.52 -14.80
C ASP A 257 -19.27 -1.96 -15.37
N SER A 258 -19.66 -2.17 -16.63
CA SER A 258 -19.52 -3.47 -17.31
C SER A 258 -18.07 -3.96 -17.40
N TYR A 259 -17.09 -3.06 -17.56
CA TYR A 259 -15.66 -3.40 -17.66
C TYR A 259 -14.97 -3.62 -16.31
N LEU A 260 -15.50 -3.08 -15.22
CA LEU A 260 -14.92 -3.28 -13.89
C LEU A 260 -15.56 -4.43 -13.14
N PHE A 261 -16.88 -4.59 -13.27
CA PHE A 261 -17.66 -5.58 -12.52
C PHE A 261 -18.03 -6.82 -13.33
N GLY A 262 -17.85 -6.79 -14.65
CA GLY A 262 -18.24 -7.89 -15.53
C GLY A 262 -19.74 -8.01 -15.70
N ASN A 263 -20.18 -9.00 -16.48
CA ASN A 263 -21.58 -9.15 -16.87
C ASN A 263 -22.33 -10.25 -16.09
N LYS A 264 -21.68 -10.88 -15.11
CA LYS A 264 -22.19 -12.08 -14.41
C LYS A 264 -22.15 -12.01 -12.87
N VAL A 265 -21.75 -10.87 -12.29
CA VAL A 265 -21.51 -10.77 -10.85
C VAL A 265 -22.79 -10.42 -10.10
N GLU A 266 -23.02 -11.13 -8.99
CA GLU A 266 -23.94 -10.72 -7.93
C GLU A 266 -23.33 -9.50 -7.22
N THR A 267 -23.89 -8.33 -7.46
CA THR A 267 -23.31 -7.04 -7.02
C THR A 267 -23.78 -6.60 -5.63
N ASP A 268 -24.61 -7.39 -4.95
CA ASP A 268 -25.12 -7.03 -3.63
C ASP A 268 -24.20 -7.56 -2.52
N TYR A 269 -23.29 -6.70 -2.08
CA TYR A 269 -22.42 -6.93 -0.92
C TYR A 269 -22.93 -6.23 0.36
N SER A 270 -24.16 -5.71 0.37
CA SER A 270 -24.68 -4.87 1.46
C SER A 270 -24.81 -5.59 2.80
N GLN A 271 -25.01 -6.92 2.77
CA GLN A 271 -25.21 -7.75 3.96
C GLN A 271 -24.00 -8.60 4.36
N VAL A 272 -22.93 -8.63 3.56
CA VAL A 272 -21.77 -9.53 3.80
C VAL A 272 -21.11 -9.31 5.16
N ASP A 273 -21.17 -8.09 5.65
CA ASP A 273 -20.56 -7.61 6.87
C ASP A 273 -21.58 -7.37 8.00
N SER A 274 -22.87 -7.74 7.83
CA SER A 274 -23.92 -7.47 8.83
C SER A 274 -23.54 -7.95 10.23
N PHE A 275 -22.85 -9.09 10.30
CA PHE A 275 -22.37 -9.71 11.53
C PHE A 275 -21.39 -8.84 12.34
N LEU A 276 -20.72 -7.87 11.71
CA LEU A 276 -19.84 -6.91 12.39
C LEU A 276 -20.64 -5.85 13.18
N PHE A 277 -21.92 -5.71 12.87
CA PHE A 277 -22.81 -4.68 13.42
C PHE A 277 -23.97 -5.26 14.23
N GLU A 278 -24.20 -6.58 14.17
CA GLU A 278 -25.19 -7.26 15.00
C GLU A 278 -24.91 -7.03 16.51
N LYS A 279 -25.90 -6.48 17.23
CA LYS A 279 -25.92 -6.30 18.70
C LYS A 279 -25.01 -5.20 19.27
N ARG A 280 -24.52 -4.25 18.45
CA ARG A 280 -23.78 -3.08 18.92
C ARG A 280 -24.70 -1.85 18.89
N PRO A 281 -24.73 -1.00 19.94
CA PRO A 281 -25.57 0.20 19.94
C PRO A 281 -25.13 1.14 18.80
N ASP A 282 -26.12 1.77 18.18
CA ASP A 282 -25.91 2.80 17.17
C ASP A 282 -25.16 3.97 17.82
N ILE A 283 -23.89 4.17 17.43
CA ILE A 283 -23.07 5.21 18.04
C ILE A 283 -23.53 6.53 17.43
N SER A 284 -23.93 7.50 18.27
CA SER A 284 -24.31 8.83 17.82
C SER A 284 -23.29 9.42 16.84
N PRO A 285 -23.72 10.25 15.87
CA PRO A 285 -22.84 10.79 14.83
C PRO A 285 -21.55 11.32 15.44
N LEU A 286 -20.44 10.75 15.00
CA LEU A 286 -19.12 10.99 15.54
C LEU A 286 -18.84 12.50 15.56
N SER A 287 -18.42 13.03 16.71
CA SER A 287 -17.90 14.40 16.73
C SER A 287 -16.72 14.45 15.76
N LYS A 288 -16.77 15.39 14.81
CA LYS A 288 -15.70 15.65 13.84
C LYS A 288 -14.50 16.35 14.51
N GLU A 289 -14.18 15.99 15.76
CA GLU A 289 -12.97 16.45 16.42
C GLU A 289 -11.81 15.63 15.88
N GLY A 290 -11.30 16.06 14.72
CA GLY A 290 -9.97 15.69 14.28
C GLY A 290 -8.97 16.30 15.24
N THR A 291 -8.09 15.46 15.82
CA THR A 291 -6.84 15.97 16.36
C THR A 291 -6.00 16.42 15.15
N ASN A 292 -6.17 17.67 14.72
CA ASN A 292 -5.31 18.33 13.74
C ASN A 292 -3.96 18.67 14.39
N HIS A 293 -3.32 17.68 15.01
CA HIS A 293 -1.95 17.80 15.46
C HIS A 293 -1.04 17.38 14.32
N CYS A 294 -0.27 18.34 13.79
CA CYS A 294 0.82 18.08 12.88
C CYS A 294 1.83 17.21 13.63
N SER A 295 1.90 15.93 13.29
CA SER A 295 2.81 14.98 13.92
C SER A 295 3.94 14.64 12.94
N LEU A 296 5.19 14.68 13.41
CA LEU A 296 6.35 14.22 12.62
C LEU A 296 6.39 12.69 12.51
N TRP A 297 5.47 11.99 13.17
CA TRP A 297 5.27 10.56 13.03
C TRP A 297 4.44 10.29 11.77
N LYS A 298 4.96 9.47 10.84
CA LYS A 298 4.22 9.09 9.64
C LYS A 298 2.88 8.45 10.03
N ASN A 299 1.77 9.08 9.62
CA ASN A 299 0.43 8.55 9.82
C ASN A 299 0.14 7.43 8.79
N GLN A 300 0.60 6.21 9.07
CA GLN A 300 0.48 5.05 8.16
C GLN A 300 -0.89 4.34 8.20
N TYR A 301 -2.01 5.07 8.30
CA TYR A 301 -3.30 4.43 8.59
C TYR A 301 -4.45 4.83 7.68
N GLN A 302 -4.22 5.71 6.72
CA GLN A 302 -5.20 5.99 5.69
C GLN A 302 -4.66 5.50 4.36
N ALA A 303 -5.31 4.50 3.79
CA ALA A 303 -5.00 4.05 2.45
C ALA A 303 -5.53 5.09 1.46
N GLU A 304 -4.70 5.47 0.51
CA GLU A 304 -5.06 6.41 -0.56
C GLU A 304 -5.40 5.66 -1.86
N GLU A 305 -4.89 4.43 -2.01
CA GLU A 305 -5.00 3.65 -3.25
C GLU A 305 -5.36 2.18 -3.00
N ALA A 306 -5.96 1.59 -4.03
CA ALA A 306 -6.32 0.18 -4.04
C ALA A 306 -5.07 -0.64 -4.34
N PRO A 307 -4.97 -1.90 -3.89
CA PRO A 307 -3.83 -2.77 -4.20
C PRO A 307 -3.74 -3.16 -5.68
N GLY A 308 -4.61 -2.64 -6.53
CA GLY A 308 -4.49 -2.77 -7.97
C GLY A 308 -5.19 -1.66 -8.74
N LEU A 309 -4.65 -1.37 -9.92
CA LEU A 309 -5.14 -0.36 -10.85
C LEU A 309 -5.63 -0.99 -12.15
N VAL A 310 -6.63 -0.35 -12.74
CA VAL A 310 -7.21 -0.71 -14.03
C VAL A 310 -7.00 0.41 -15.05
N TRP A 311 -6.52 0.07 -16.24
CA TRP A 311 -6.49 0.98 -17.39
C TRP A 311 -7.34 0.41 -18.52
N VAL A 312 -8.26 1.23 -19.03
CA VAL A 312 -9.18 0.87 -20.10
C VAL A 312 -9.60 2.10 -20.89
N ASP A 313 -9.90 1.94 -22.17
CA ASP A 313 -10.45 2.98 -23.05
C ASP A 313 -11.94 2.74 -23.24
N LEU A 314 -12.76 3.65 -22.72
CA LEU A 314 -14.22 3.55 -22.80
C LEU A 314 -14.75 3.79 -24.21
N ASN A 315 -13.95 4.33 -25.13
CA ASN A 315 -14.33 4.52 -26.52
C ASN A 315 -14.04 3.28 -27.39
N LYS A 316 -13.43 2.23 -26.81
CA LYS A 316 -13.08 1.01 -27.53
C LYS A 316 -13.86 -0.18 -26.97
N PRO A 317 -14.31 -1.11 -27.83
CA PRO A 317 -14.85 -2.38 -27.36
C PRO A 317 -13.75 -3.20 -26.69
N LEU A 318 -14.07 -3.81 -25.55
CA LEU A 318 -13.15 -4.68 -24.82
C LEU A 318 -12.86 -5.98 -25.61
N LYS A 319 -11.62 -6.13 -26.10
CA LYS A 319 -11.12 -7.27 -26.89
C LYS A 319 -10.43 -8.33 -26.04
N GLY A 320 -9.79 -7.94 -24.94
CA GLY A 320 -9.00 -8.85 -24.09
C GLY A 320 -8.54 -8.19 -22.81
N ILE A 321 -7.96 -8.99 -21.92
CA ILE A 321 -7.54 -8.57 -20.59
C ILE A 321 -6.09 -8.99 -20.34
N ILE A 322 -5.28 -8.08 -19.80
CA ILE A 322 -3.93 -8.36 -19.31
C ILE A 322 -3.92 -8.16 -17.80
N ILE A 323 -3.50 -9.18 -17.06
CA ILE A 323 -3.24 -9.11 -15.62
C ILE A 323 -1.72 -9.01 -15.44
N ALA A 324 -1.25 -7.88 -14.90
CA ALA A 324 0.16 -7.52 -14.81
C ALA A 324 0.69 -7.61 -13.38
N VAL A 325 1.90 -8.17 -13.24
CA VAL A 325 2.61 -8.33 -11.96
C VAL A 325 3.98 -7.69 -12.05
N HIS A 326 4.28 -6.76 -11.15
CA HIS A 326 5.48 -5.92 -11.20
C HIS A 326 6.75 -6.67 -10.76
N GLY A 327 7.92 -6.09 -11.09
CA GLY A 327 9.24 -6.55 -10.65
C GLY A 327 9.57 -6.21 -9.19
N LEU A 328 10.72 -6.71 -8.71
CA LEU A 328 11.18 -6.46 -7.35
C LEU A 328 11.45 -4.96 -7.13
N GLY A 329 10.94 -4.38 -6.05
CA GLY A 329 11.13 -2.96 -5.72
C GLY A 329 10.23 -1.99 -6.51
N LEU A 330 9.33 -2.52 -7.33
CA LEU A 330 8.29 -1.76 -8.02
C LEU A 330 6.93 -1.94 -7.33
N HIS A 331 5.90 -1.34 -7.92
CA HIS A 331 4.49 -1.43 -7.54
C HIS A 331 3.62 -1.38 -8.81
N HIS A 332 2.30 -1.55 -8.69
CA HIS A 332 1.36 -1.61 -9.82
C HIS A 332 1.44 -0.40 -10.76
N GLY A 333 1.76 0.79 -10.23
CA GLY A 333 1.90 2.03 -10.99
C GLY A 333 3.01 2.01 -12.04
N ALA A 334 3.97 1.08 -11.95
CA ALA A 334 4.98 0.87 -12.98
C ALA A 334 4.38 0.53 -14.36
N TYR A 335 3.14 0.03 -14.40
CA TYR A 335 2.41 -0.28 -15.63
C TYR A 335 1.58 0.88 -16.20
N GLU A 336 1.56 2.06 -15.58
CA GLU A 336 0.74 3.21 -16.00
C GLU A 336 0.83 3.51 -17.51
N SER A 337 2.06 3.74 -17.99
CA SER A 337 2.32 4.07 -19.40
C SER A 337 1.91 2.93 -20.34
N PHE A 338 2.26 1.69 -19.98
CA PHE A 338 1.92 0.50 -20.74
C PHE A 338 0.39 0.28 -20.80
N GLY A 339 -0.28 0.36 -19.66
CA GLY A 339 -1.72 0.16 -19.52
C GLY A 339 -2.51 1.18 -20.33
N ARG A 340 -2.14 2.47 -20.26
CA ARG A 340 -2.77 3.52 -21.09
C ARG A 340 -2.51 3.35 -22.58
N HIS A 341 -1.32 2.89 -22.96
CA HIS A 341 -1.01 2.66 -24.37
C HIS A 341 -1.86 1.52 -24.94
N ILE A 342 -1.91 0.39 -24.25
CA ILE A 342 -2.60 -0.81 -24.69
C ILE A 342 -4.14 -0.68 -24.58
N ALA A 343 -4.63 0.14 -23.65
CA ALA A 343 -6.05 0.49 -23.54
C ALA A 343 -6.64 1.01 -24.87
N LYS A 344 -5.87 1.81 -25.63
CA LYS A 344 -6.28 2.36 -26.94
C LYS A 344 -6.56 1.28 -27.99
N GLU A 345 -6.00 0.09 -27.81
CA GLU A 345 -6.23 -1.08 -28.67
C GLU A 345 -7.48 -1.88 -28.24
N GLY A 346 -8.18 -1.45 -27.19
CA GLY A 346 -9.34 -2.14 -26.62
C GLY A 346 -8.97 -3.27 -25.65
N ILE A 347 -7.77 -3.25 -25.07
CA ILE A 347 -7.32 -4.25 -24.10
C ILE A 347 -7.29 -3.63 -22.71
N MET A 348 -8.03 -4.21 -21.77
CA MET A 348 -8.00 -3.78 -20.36
C MET A 348 -6.75 -4.31 -19.69
N THR A 349 -6.01 -3.45 -19.00
CA THR A 349 -4.86 -3.85 -18.19
C THR A 349 -5.21 -3.70 -16.71
N ILE A 350 -4.96 -4.75 -15.93
CA ILE A 350 -5.14 -4.76 -14.49
C ILE A 350 -3.78 -5.08 -13.86
N ALA A 351 -3.20 -4.17 -13.08
CA ALA A 351 -1.95 -4.42 -12.36
C ALA A 351 -2.20 -4.45 -10.85
N PHE A 352 -1.52 -5.35 -10.15
CA PHE A 352 -1.63 -5.50 -8.70
C PHE A 352 -0.28 -5.39 -8.02
N ASP A 353 -0.30 -4.93 -6.78
CA ASP A 353 0.85 -5.00 -5.90
C ASP A 353 1.06 -6.42 -5.38
N VAL A 354 2.33 -6.81 -5.32
CA VAL A 354 2.76 -8.03 -4.65
C VAL A 354 2.78 -7.76 -3.15
N ARG A 355 2.18 -8.65 -2.34
CA ARG A 355 2.21 -8.55 -0.86
C ARG A 355 3.62 -8.26 -0.34
N GLY A 356 3.77 -7.16 0.41
CA GLY A 356 5.06 -6.63 0.87
C GLY A 356 5.71 -5.60 -0.06
N PHE A 357 5.00 -5.14 -1.10
CA PHE A 357 5.37 -4.03 -1.99
C PHE A 357 4.19 -3.08 -2.19
N GLY A 358 4.49 -1.88 -2.71
CA GLY A 358 3.50 -0.86 -3.02
C GLY A 358 2.60 -0.53 -1.83
N THR A 359 1.30 -0.47 -2.08
CA THR A 359 0.24 -0.15 -1.11
C THR A 359 0.22 -1.09 0.11
N TYR A 360 0.75 -2.32 0.00
CA TYR A 360 0.87 -3.21 1.16
C TYR A 360 1.92 -2.74 2.18
N LEU A 361 2.91 -1.92 1.78
CA LEU A 361 3.89 -1.32 2.70
C LEU A 361 3.26 -0.23 3.58
N GLU A 362 2.24 0.45 3.07
CA GLU A 362 1.47 1.45 3.80
C GLU A 362 0.45 0.79 4.75
N SER A 363 0.24 -0.51 4.58
CA SER A 363 -0.77 -1.28 5.29
C SER A 363 -0.14 -2.11 6.41
N LYS A 364 -0.15 -1.56 7.64
CA LYS A 364 0.47 -2.19 8.81
C LYS A 364 0.10 -3.68 8.97
N GLY A 365 1.10 -4.52 9.24
CA GLY A 365 1.00 -5.97 9.30
C GLY A 365 1.13 -6.69 7.95
N SER A 366 1.23 -5.95 6.84
CA SER A 366 1.38 -6.47 5.47
C SER A 366 2.71 -6.09 4.80
N GLU A 367 3.65 -5.54 5.57
CA GLU A 367 4.93 -5.02 5.10
C GLU A 367 5.90 -6.13 4.70
N ARG A 368 5.64 -7.37 5.12
CA ARG A 368 6.50 -8.52 4.85
C ARG A 368 6.18 -9.13 3.50
N LEU A 369 7.25 -9.47 2.78
CA LEU A 369 7.16 -10.21 1.53
C LEU A 369 6.47 -11.57 1.73
N ASP A 370 5.31 -11.75 1.08
CA ASP A 370 4.58 -13.03 1.06
C ASP A 370 4.30 -13.48 -0.37
N MET A 371 5.28 -14.18 -0.93
CA MET A 371 5.21 -14.73 -2.29
C MET A 371 4.16 -15.84 -2.43
N LYS A 372 3.88 -16.59 -1.36
CA LYS A 372 2.88 -17.68 -1.42
C LYS A 372 1.47 -17.09 -1.41
N GLY A 373 1.22 -16.13 -0.52
CA GLY A 373 -0.01 -15.35 -0.49
C GLY A 373 -0.26 -14.65 -1.83
N CYS A 374 0.76 -14.01 -2.41
CA CYS A 374 0.64 -13.36 -3.71
C CYS A 374 0.21 -14.32 -4.85
N VAL A 375 0.77 -15.53 -4.92
CA VAL A 375 0.36 -16.53 -5.92
C VAL A 375 -1.10 -16.97 -5.71
N GLU A 376 -1.54 -17.10 -4.45
CA GLU A 376 -2.93 -17.47 -4.13
C GLU A 376 -3.92 -16.33 -4.42
N ASP A 377 -3.54 -15.08 -4.15
CA ASP A 377 -4.34 -13.91 -4.53
C ASP A 377 -4.45 -13.81 -6.05
N LEU A 378 -3.34 -13.95 -6.77
CA LEU A 378 -3.34 -13.91 -8.24
C LEU A 378 -4.19 -15.03 -8.83
N LYS A 379 -4.17 -16.22 -8.23
CA LYS A 379 -5.06 -17.32 -8.62
C LYS A 379 -6.52 -16.94 -8.45
N GLN A 380 -6.93 -16.41 -7.29
CA GLN A 380 -8.30 -15.97 -7.04
C GLN A 380 -8.74 -14.83 -7.96
N ILE A 381 -7.82 -13.92 -8.28
CA ILE A 381 -8.04 -12.83 -9.24
C ILE A 381 -8.29 -13.40 -10.64
N VAL A 382 -7.44 -14.33 -11.11
CA VAL A 382 -7.61 -14.97 -12.43
C VAL A 382 -8.92 -15.75 -12.49
N GLU A 383 -9.27 -16.49 -11.45
CA GLU A 383 -10.54 -17.24 -11.37
C GLU A 383 -11.74 -16.29 -11.43
N THR A 384 -11.71 -15.20 -10.67
CA THR A 384 -12.76 -14.16 -10.68
C THR A 384 -12.88 -13.50 -12.06
N ILE A 385 -11.76 -13.07 -12.65
CA ILE A 385 -11.78 -12.41 -13.98
C ILE A 385 -12.24 -13.39 -15.07
N SER A 386 -11.84 -14.67 -15.00
CA SER A 386 -12.29 -15.69 -15.95
C SER A 386 -13.79 -15.94 -15.85
N HIS A 387 -14.34 -15.88 -14.64
CA HIS A 387 -15.78 -15.98 -14.40
C HIS A 387 -16.54 -14.76 -14.95
N ASP A 388 -16.02 -13.56 -14.69
CA ASP A 388 -16.61 -12.28 -15.09
C ASP A 388 -16.59 -12.09 -16.62
N TYR A 389 -15.58 -12.66 -17.30
CA TYR A 389 -15.32 -12.52 -18.73
C TYR A 389 -15.09 -13.87 -19.45
N PRO A 390 -16.10 -14.76 -19.52
CA PRO A 390 -15.95 -16.09 -20.09
C PRO A 390 -15.55 -16.10 -21.57
N ASP A 391 -15.92 -15.04 -22.30
CA ASP A 391 -15.69 -14.90 -23.75
C ASP A 391 -14.51 -13.97 -24.09
N ARG A 392 -13.62 -13.71 -23.14
CA ARG A 392 -12.45 -12.84 -23.37
C ARG A 392 -11.16 -13.58 -23.09
N SER A 393 -10.17 -13.31 -23.95
CA SER A 393 -8.81 -13.82 -23.72
C SER A 393 -8.16 -13.10 -22.55
N ILE A 394 -7.61 -13.88 -21.64
CA ILE A 394 -6.91 -13.41 -20.44
C ILE A 394 -5.43 -13.76 -20.58
N PHE A 395 -4.58 -12.74 -20.51
CA PHE A 395 -3.13 -12.88 -20.55
C PHE A 395 -2.53 -12.49 -19.21
N LEU A 396 -1.51 -13.21 -18.77
CA LEU A 396 -0.67 -12.77 -17.66
C LEU A 396 0.56 -12.06 -18.19
N LEU A 397 0.93 -10.94 -17.58
CA LEU A 397 2.17 -10.22 -17.84
C LEU A 397 2.99 -10.16 -16.55
N GLY A 398 4.26 -10.56 -16.61
CA GLY A 398 5.14 -10.48 -15.45
C GLY A 398 6.52 -9.98 -15.83
N GLU A 399 7.03 -9.03 -15.05
CA GLU A 399 8.39 -8.51 -15.16
C GLU A 399 9.28 -9.10 -14.07
N SER A 400 10.46 -9.64 -14.43
CA SER A 400 11.47 -10.11 -13.46
C SER A 400 10.87 -11.05 -12.39
N MET A 401 10.75 -10.61 -11.13
CA MET A 401 10.05 -11.31 -10.05
C MET A 401 8.60 -11.64 -10.42
N GLY A 402 7.84 -10.69 -10.94
CA GLY A 402 6.49 -10.88 -11.45
C GLY A 402 6.45 -11.92 -12.58
N GLY A 403 7.49 -11.97 -13.41
CA GLY A 403 7.68 -13.01 -14.43
C GLY A 403 7.72 -14.42 -13.84
N ALA A 404 8.44 -14.61 -12.73
CA ALA A 404 8.47 -15.89 -12.03
C ALA A 404 7.12 -16.24 -11.37
N ILE A 405 6.41 -15.25 -10.82
CA ILE A 405 5.08 -15.42 -10.23
C ILE A 405 4.08 -15.91 -11.29
N VAL A 406 3.99 -15.22 -12.43
CA VAL A 406 3.01 -15.58 -13.48
C VAL A 406 3.34 -16.92 -14.13
N LEU A 407 4.61 -17.27 -14.29
CA LEU A 407 5.02 -18.60 -14.77
C LEU A 407 4.60 -19.70 -13.80
N ARG A 408 4.77 -19.47 -12.50
CA ARG A 408 4.35 -20.42 -11.46
C ARG A 408 2.84 -20.62 -11.48
N LEU A 409 2.07 -19.54 -11.57
CA LEU A 409 0.61 -19.65 -11.67
C LEU A 409 0.19 -20.38 -12.95
N GLY A 410 0.81 -20.06 -14.08
CA GLY A 410 0.58 -20.75 -15.35
C GLY A 410 0.76 -22.27 -15.27
N ALA A 411 1.76 -22.73 -14.53
CA ALA A 411 1.98 -24.14 -14.28
C ALA A 411 0.91 -24.78 -13.37
N MET A 412 0.31 -24.01 -12.46
CA MET A 412 -0.69 -24.49 -11.50
C MET A 412 -2.14 -24.45 -12.04
N ALA A 413 -2.46 -23.49 -12.89
CA ALA A 413 -3.83 -23.21 -13.34
C ALA A 413 -3.91 -22.90 -14.86
N PRO A 414 -3.52 -23.83 -15.74
CA PRO A 414 -3.36 -23.53 -17.17
C PRO A 414 -4.68 -23.27 -17.92
N LYS A 415 -5.83 -23.73 -17.41
CA LYS A 415 -7.11 -23.69 -18.14
C LYS A 415 -7.76 -22.29 -18.19
N SER A 416 -7.40 -21.41 -17.27
CA SER A 416 -8.02 -20.08 -17.13
C SER A 416 -7.21 -18.96 -17.81
N ILE A 417 -6.08 -19.29 -18.45
CA ILE A 417 -5.12 -18.32 -18.99
C ILE A 417 -4.90 -18.62 -20.47
N THR A 418 -5.12 -17.63 -21.33
CA THR A 418 -4.88 -17.73 -22.79
C THR A 418 -3.39 -17.73 -23.13
N GLY A 419 -2.59 -16.93 -22.41
CA GLY A 419 -1.16 -16.85 -22.64
C GLY A 419 -0.42 -16.09 -21.54
N ILE A 420 0.90 -16.21 -21.54
CA ILE A 420 1.79 -15.57 -20.57
C ILE A 420 2.85 -14.77 -21.32
N ILE A 421 3.04 -13.52 -20.90
CA ILE A 421 4.07 -12.60 -21.38
C ILE A 421 5.07 -12.43 -20.25
N CYS A 422 6.31 -12.85 -20.49
CA CYS A 422 7.39 -12.69 -19.52
C CYS A 422 8.40 -11.66 -20.02
N SER A 423 8.49 -10.53 -19.31
CA SER A 423 9.56 -9.56 -19.48
C SER A 423 10.69 -9.91 -18.52
N VAL A 424 11.86 -10.26 -19.07
CA VAL A 424 13.10 -10.58 -18.31
C VAL A 424 12.86 -11.43 -17.03
N PRO A 425 12.13 -12.57 -17.10
CA PRO A 425 11.72 -13.30 -15.90
C PRO A 425 12.93 -13.77 -15.10
N SER A 426 12.87 -13.62 -13.77
CA SER A 426 13.92 -14.13 -12.90
C SER A 426 13.96 -15.66 -12.99
N GLY A 427 15.06 -16.23 -13.51
CA GLY A 427 15.25 -17.67 -13.62
C GLY A 427 15.47 -18.35 -12.26
N SER A 428 15.35 -19.68 -12.24
CA SER A 428 15.58 -20.54 -11.07
C SER A 428 17.04 -20.48 -10.58
N ARG A 429 17.30 -19.53 -9.68
CA ARG A 429 18.26 -19.65 -8.58
C ARG A 429 17.58 -19.25 -7.27
N TYR A 430 16.52 -19.97 -6.93
CA TYR A 430 16.07 -20.06 -5.55
C TYR A 430 16.91 -21.14 -4.85
N GLU A 431 18.21 -20.89 -4.68
CA GLU A 431 18.84 -21.32 -3.44
C GLU A 431 18.57 -20.22 -2.43
N PRO A 432 17.75 -20.47 -1.38
CA PRO A 432 17.53 -19.50 -0.31
C PRO A 432 18.84 -19.07 0.33
N ALA A 433 19.87 -19.93 0.29
CA ALA A 433 21.19 -19.67 0.81
C ALA A 433 21.87 -18.53 0.05
N PHE A 434 22.18 -18.65 -1.25
CA PHE A 434 23.05 -17.68 -1.93
C PHE A 434 22.49 -16.25 -2.02
N THR A 435 21.17 -16.08 -2.17
CA THR A 435 20.54 -14.75 -2.25
C THR A 435 20.32 -14.14 -0.87
N LYS A 436 19.95 -14.92 0.16
CA LYS A 436 19.95 -14.43 1.56
C LYS A 436 21.35 -14.18 2.09
N VAL A 437 22.33 -14.96 1.67
CA VAL A 437 23.75 -14.82 2.03
C VAL A 437 24.31 -13.58 1.36
N ARG A 438 24.02 -13.26 0.09
CA ARG A 438 24.60 -12.06 -0.54
C ARG A 438 23.88 -10.76 -0.19
N VAL A 439 22.55 -10.78 -0.07
CA VAL A 439 21.78 -9.62 0.43
C VAL A 439 22.01 -9.45 1.94
N GLY A 440 22.10 -10.54 2.70
CA GLY A 440 22.36 -10.53 4.15
C GLY A 440 23.82 -10.28 4.57
N LEU A 441 24.83 -10.79 3.85
CA LEU A 441 26.24 -10.46 4.14
C LEU A 441 26.60 -9.03 3.79
N ASN A 442 25.92 -8.41 2.83
CA ASN A 442 26.11 -6.98 2.55
C ASN A 442 25.34 -6.11 3.56
N TYR A 443 24.19 -6.56 4.06
CA TYR A 443 23.48 -5.90 5.17
C TYR A 443 24.25 -6.00 6.52
N LEU A 444 25.12 -7.00 6.66
CA LEU A 444 25.99 -7.20 7.82
C LEU A 444 27.35 -6.49 7.72
N LYS A 445 27.81 -6.13 6.51
CA LYS A 445 29.14 -5.55 6.30
C LYS A 445 29.20 -4.03 6.28
N ASP A 446 28.10 -3.33 6.00
CA ASP A 446 28.04 -1.88 6.22
C ASP A 446 26.58 -1.41 6.32
N LYS A 447 26.19 -0.92 7.50
CA LYS A 447 24.79 -0.58 7.84
C LYS A 447 24.37 0.83 7.41
N HIS A 448 25.24 1.59 6.75
CA HIS A 448 25.02 3.01 6.50
C HIS A 448 24.97 3.45 5.03
N ASP A 449 25.26 2.58 4.06
CA ASP A 449 25.04 2.92 2.67
C ASP A 449 23.74 2.30 2.15
N ARG A 450 22.83 3.15 1.67
CA ARG A 450 21.82 2.73 0.69
C ARG A 450 22.60 2.04 -0.42
N LEU A 451 22.32 0.75 -0.64
CA LEU A 451 23.05 -0.05 -1.62
C LEU A 451 22.75 0.52 -3.00
N ASP A 452 23.58 1.44 -3.48
CA ASP A 452 23.46 2.01 -4.80
C ASP A 452 23.82 0.92 -5.82
N ILE A 453 22.80 0.15 -6.21
CA ILE A 453 22.91 -0.87 -7.24
C ILE A 453 22.96 -0.24 -8.63
N SER A 454 22.76 1.06 -8.77
CA SER A 454 22.72 1.76 -10.07
C SER A 454 23.99 1.51 -10.88
N PRO A 455 25.23 1.61 -10.34
CA PRO A 455 26.45 1.32 -11.08
C PRO A 455 26.58 -0.14 -11.54
N TYR A 456 25.89 -1.07 -10.88
CA TYR A 456 25.83 -2.49 -11.24
C TYR A 456 24.74 -2.74 -12.29
N VAL A 457 23.52 -2.24 -12.06
CA VAL A 457 22.38 -2.32 -12.99
C VAL A 457 22.73 -1.64 -14.31
N VAL A 458 23.22 -0.41 -14.29
CA VAL A 458 23.64 0.36 -15.48
C VAL A 458 24.74 -0.34 -16.27
N ARG A 459 25.67 -1.03 -15.59
CA ARG A 459 26.75 -1.78 -16.23
C ARG A 459 26.25 -3.03 -16.97
N HIS A 460 25.19 -3.66 -16.47
CA HIS A 460 24.63 -4.89 -17.06
C HIS A 460 23.43 -4.62 -17.99
N ALA A 461 22.78 -3.46 -17.86
CA ALA A 461 21.63 -3.06 -18.66
C ALA A 461 22.00 -2.57 -20.07
N THR A 462 23.23 -2.09 -20.28
CA THR A 462 23.70 -1.65 -21.62
C THR A 462 25.20 -1.77 -21.78
N SER A 463 25.68 -2.03 -23.00
CA SER A 463 27.10 -1.99 -23.38
C SER A 463 27.59 -0.57 -23.76
N SER A 464 26.68 0.39 -23.95
CA SER A 464 27.00 1.75 -24.37
C SER A 464 27.62 2.57 -23.24
N LYS A 465 28.88 3.00 -23.43
CA LYS A 465 29.59 3.87 -22.47
C LYS A 465 28.90 5.23 -22.26
N ARG A 466 28.20 5.75 -23.28
CA ARG A 466 27.46 7.02 -23.22
C ARG A 466 26.22 6.91 -22.32
N LEU A 467 25.41 5.88 -22.53
CA LEU A 467 24.21 5.61 -21.71
C LEU A 467 24.60 5.29 -20.26
N ARG A 468 25.71 4.55 -20.06
CA ARG A 468 26.22 4.29 -18.71
C ARG A 468 26.63 5.54 -17.95
N ARG A 469 27.13 6.57 -18.64
CA ARG A 469 27.46 7.85 -18.01
C ARG A 469 26.18 8.62 -17.67
N ALA A 470 25.24 8.69 -18.61
CA ALA A 470 23.96 9.37 -18.41
C ALA A 470 23.17 8.79 -17.21
N TRP A 471 23.00 7.46 -17.15
CA TRP A 471 22.24 6.79 -16.07
C TRP A 471 22.95 6.78 -14.71
N LYS A 472 24.27 7.02 -14.67
CA LYS A 472 25.02 7.14 -13.41
C LYS A 472 24.97 8.55 -12.83
N THR A 473 24.62 9.54 -13.65
CA THR A 473 24.52 10.95 -13.25
C THR A 473 23.09 11.40 -13.08
N ASP A 474 22.13 10.52 -13.37
CA ASP A 474 20.71 10.74 -13.14
C ASP A 474 20.43 10.71 -11.63
N ARG A 475 19.89 11.80 -11.09
CA ARG A 475 19.74 12.03 -9.64
C ARG A 475 18.33 11.71 -9.11
N ASN A 476 17.47 11.13 -9.96
CA ASN A 476 16.09 10.78 -9.61
C ASN A 476 15.94 9.27 -9.46
#